data_AF-A0AA39XGT8-F1
#
_entry.id   AF-A0AA39XGT8-F1
#
_cell.length_a   1.000
_cell.length_b   1.000
_cell.length_c   1.000
_cell.angle_alpha   90.00
_cell.angle_beta   90.00
_cell.angle_gamma   90.00
#
_symmetry.space_group_name_H-M   'P 1'
#
loop_
_entity.id
_entity.type
_entity.pdbx_description
1 polymer ?
#
loop_
_entity_poly.entity_id
_entity_poly.type
_entity_poly.pdbx_seq_one_letter_code
_entity_poly.pdbx_strand_id
1 'polypeptide(L)'
;MDDYVSESDSDYTSYWRDWFISSRGNEYFCEIDEDYLTDRFNLTGLNTEVQYYQYALDLVTDVFDLDCDDEMRETIEKSARHLYGLVHARYIVTTRGLAKMLEKYKKADFGKCPRVMCHSHPLLPMGLSDVPSSKPVKLYCARCEDIYNPKSSRHAAIDGAYFGTSFHNIIFQVYPALIPAKSAERYVPRVYGFKVHAAAALVRWQNNKRDDMRRRLRKMEVESGFKDGEDSIEGDDDDDLDEDEGLALGEYSVAQPAGEAGTIA
;
A
#
# COMPACT_ATOMS: atom_id res chain seq x y z
N MET A 1 2.25 18.43 55.53
CA MET A 1 3.06 18.73 54.34
C MET A 1 3.73 17.42 54.03
N ASP A 2 3.04 16.60 53.27
CA ASP A 2 3.55 15.32 52.83
C ASP A 2 4.12 15.56 51.44
N ASP A 3 5.43 15.36 51.32
CA ASP A 3 6.20 15.58 50.11
C ASP A 3 5.66 14.71 48.98
N TYR A 4 5.17 15.38 47.94
CA TYR A 4 4.75 14.79 46.69
C TYR A 4 6.01 14.27 45.99
N VAL A 5 6.33 13.00 46.17
CA VAL A 5 7.30 12.30 45.32
C VAL A 5 6.67 12.21 43.94
N SER A 6 6.95 13.22 43.12
CA SER A 6 6.76 13.16 41.68
C SER A 6 7.77 12.15 41.14
N GLU A 7 7.39 10.87 41.11
CA GLU A 7 8.01 9.88 40.24
C GLU A 7 7.76 10.34 38.79
N SER A 8 8.70 11.14 38.32
CA SER A 8 8.96 11.37 36.92
C SER A 8 9.29 10.02 36.28
N ASP A 9 8.28 9.37 35.71
CA ASP A 9 8.38 8.10 34.97
C ASP A 9 9.17 8.30 33.66
N SER A 10 10.47 8.56 33.80
CA SER A 10 11.42 8.82 32.71
C SER A 10 12.36 7.65 32.44
N ASP A 11 12.00 6.43 32.87
CA ASP A 11 12.87 5.23 32.80
C ASP A 11 12.43 4.19 31.74
N TYR A 12 11.49 4.51 30.84
CA TYR A 12 10.89 3.55 29.89
C TYR A 12 11.23 3.80 28.41
N THR A 13 12.44 4.25 28.07
CA THR A 13 12.90 4.30 26.68
C THR A 13 13.92 3.19 26.44
N SER A 14 13.53 2.13 25.74
CA SER A 14 14.49 1.10 25.32
C SER A 14 15.49 1.70 24.33
N TYR A 15 16.76 1.59 24.65
CA TYR A 15 17.85 2.18 23.88
C TYR A 15 17.91 1.56 22.47
N TRP A 16 17.70 0.25 22.34
CA TRP A 16 17.79 -0.41 21.03
C TRP A 16 16.64 -0.05 20.08
N ARG A 17 15.38 -0.04 20.54
CA ARG A 17 14.23 0.25 19.66
C ARG A 17 14.29 1.70 19.16
N ASP A 18 14.59 2.65 20.03
CA ASP A 18 14.73 4.06 19.67
C ASP A 18 15.88 4.29 18.70
N TRP A 19 17.02 3.65 18.95
CA TRP A 19 18.15 3.66 18.03
C TRP A 19 17.77 3.06 16.66
N PHE A 20 17.06 1.93 16.64
CA PHE A 20 16.66 1.27 15.40
C PHE A 20 15.71 2.14 14.57
N ILE A 21 14.71 2.77 15.19
CA ILE A 21 13.71 3.59 14.48
C ILE A 21 14.31 4.92 14.02
N SER A 22 15.23 5.50 14.80
CA SER A 22 15.95 6.72 14.42
C SER A 22 17.07 6.48 13.40
N SER A 23 17.44 5.21 13.18
CA SER A 23 18.46 4.85 12.19
C SER A 23 18.04 5.20 10.77
N ARG A 24 19.01 5.68 9.99
CA ARG A 24 18.79 6.09 8.60
C ARG A 24 18.26 4.92 7.77
N GLY A 25 17.11 5.12 7.13
CA GLY A 25 16.45 4.09 6.33
C GLY A 25 15.26 3.42 7.04
N ASN A 26 15.08 3.62 8.34
CA ASN A 26 14.01 3.00 9.11
C ASN A 26 12.83 3.94 9.40
N GLU A 27 12.71 5.03 8.65
CA GLU A 27 11.70 6.08 8.89
C GLU A 27 10.24 5.57 8.74
N TYR A 28 10.05 4.42 8.09
CA TYR A 28 8.74 3.77 7.89
C TYR A 28 8.29 2.92 9.08
N PHE A 29 9.19 2.51 9.96
CA PHE A 29 8.82 1.72 11.13
C PHE A 29 8.08 2.59 12.15
N CYS A 30 7.16 1.98 12.89
CA CYS A 30 6.69 2.52 14.15
C CYS A 30 7.33 1.79 15.33
N GLU A 31 7.26 2.42 16.50
CA GLU A 31 7.68 1.80 17.74
C GLU A 31 6.68 0.72 18.17
N ILE A 32 7.17 -0.49 18.40
CA ILE A 32 6.38 -1.59 18.94
C ILE A 32 6.35 -1.45 20.47
N ASP A 33 5.15 -1.57 21.06
CA ASP A 33 5.01 -1.52 22.52
C ASP A 33 5.75 -2.69 23.18
N GLU A 34 6.35 -2.44 24.34
CA GLU A 34 7.12 -3.45 25.07
C GLU A 34 6.24 -4.61 25.57
N ASP A 35 5.00 -4.33 25.97
CA ASP A 35 4.04 -5.37 26.36
C ASP A 35 3.69 -6.31 25.20
N TYR A 36 3.72 -5.82 23.96
CA TYR A 36 3.54 -6.66 22.78
C TYR A 36 4.73 -7.58 22.51
N LEU A 37 5.96 -7.11 22.77
CA LEU A 37 7.20 -7.87 22.60
C LEU A 37 7.42 -8.90 23.71
N THR A 38 6.94 -8.64 24.92
CA THR A 38 7.07 -9.57 26.05
C THR A 38 6.03 -10.69 26.02
N ASP A 39 4.90 -10.49 25.33
CA ASP A 39 3.87 -11.52 25.16
C ASP A 39 4.27 -12.59 24.12
N ARG A 40 4.57 -13.79 24.62
CA ARG A 40 4.96 -14.95 23.83
C ARG A 40 3.92 -15.36 22.79
N PHE A 41 2.63 -15.10 23.02
CA PHE A 41 1.58 -15.46 22.08
C PHE A 41 1.75 -14.73 20.74
N ASN A 42 2.10 -13.44 20.79
CA ASN A 42 2.29 -12.61 19.59
C ASN A 42 3.51 -13.05 18.75
N LEU A 43 4.50 -13.66 19.41
CA LEU A 43 5.75 -14.10 18.79
C LEU A 43 5.72 -15.56 18.29
N THR A 44 4.58 -16.24 18.40
CA THR A 44 4.45 -17.65 18.03
C THR A 44 4.92 -17.92 16.59
N GLY A 45 5.79 -18.93 16.41
CA GLY A 45 6.32 -19.35 15.12
C GLY A 45 7.55 -18.56 14.61
N LEU A 46 7.88 -17.41 15.21
CA LEU A 46 9.06 -16.63 14.79
C LEU A 46 10.39 -17.30 15.18
N ASN A 47 10.36 -18.17 16.18
CA ASN A 47 11.51 -18.95 16.62
C ASN A 47 12.06 -19.92 15.56
N THR A 48 11.25 -20.33 14.58
CA THR A 48 11.71 -21.18 13.46
C THR A 48 12.23 -20.37 12.27
N GLU A 49 11.87 -19.08 12.19
CA GLU A 49 12.28 -18.20 11.08
C GLU A 49 13.56 -17.43 11.42
N VAL A 50 13.76 -17.06 12.69
CA VAL A 50 14.88 -16.23 13.14
C VAL A 50 15.99 -17.07 13.77
N GLN A 51 17.21 -16.93 13.26
CA GLN A 51 18.41 -17.53 13.86
C GLN A 51 18.77 -16.80 15.15
N TYR A 52 19.27 -17.53 16.16
CA TYR A 52 19.61 -16.95 17.47
C TYR A 52 18.44 -16.20 18.13
N TYR A 53 17.21 -16.68 17.93
CA TYR A 53 15.97 -16.02 18.34
C TYR A 53 16.00 -15.47 19.78
N GLN A 54 16.47 -16.25 20.76
CA GLN A 54 16.52 -15.79 22.16
C GLN A 54 17.46 -14.60 22.33
N TYR A 55 18.68 -14.68 21.79
CA TYR A 55 19.64 -13.57 21.85
C TYR A 55 19.16 -12.33 21.08
N ALA A 56 18.49 -12.54 19.94
CA ALA A 56 17.88 -11.46 19.17
C ALA A 56 16.76 -10.78 19.96
N LEU A 57 15.90 -11.54 20.65
CA LEU A 57 14.84 -11.02 21.50
C LEU A 57 15.42 -10.25 22.69
N ASP A 58 16.38 -10.83 23.39
CA ASP A 58 17.05 -10.20 24.53
C ASP A 58 17.70 -8.86 24.13
N LEU A 59 18.24 -8.76 22.92
CA LEU A 59 18.81 -7.52 22.39
C LEU A 59 17.75 -6.47 22.08
N VAL A 60 16.62 -6.84 21.49
CA VAL A 60 15.50 -5.92 21.21
C VAL A 60 14.83 -5.42 22.50
N THR A 61 14.88 -6.21 23.57
CA THR A 61 14.34 -5.85 24.89
C THR A 61 15.38 -5.25 25.84
N ASP A 62 16.59 -4.93 25.38
CA ASP A 62 17.70 -4.40 26.20
C ASP A 62 18.07 -5.26 27.44
N VAL A 63 17.86 -6.59 27.37
CA VAL A 63 18.26 -7.58 28.41
C VAL A 63 19.53 -8.35 27.99
N PHE A 64 20.15 -7.96 26.87
CA PHE A 64 21.30 -8.65 26.31
C PHE A 64 22.59 -8.35 27.09
N ASP A 65 23.09 -9.35 27.82
CA ASP A 65 24.28 -9.26 28.69
C ASP A 65 25.40 -10.25 28.27
N LEU A 66 25.41 -10.67 27.00
CA LEU A 66 26.41 -11.63 26.51
C LEU A 66 27.64 -10.92 25.95
N ASP A 67 28.78 -11.11 26.62
CA ASP A 67 30.10 -10.79 26.06
C ASP A 67 30.46 -11.81 24.97
N CYS A 68 30.20 -11.45 23.72
CA CYS A 68 30.56 -12.20 22.52
C CYS A 68 31.58 -11.44 21.67
N ASP A 69 32.24 -12.17 20.77
CA ASP A 69 33.11 -11.58 19.76
C ASP A 69 32.31 -10.71 18.76
N ASP A 70 33.01 -9.76 18.12
CA ASP A 70 32.38 -8.76 17.26
C ASP A 70 31.60 -9.39 16.08
N GLU A 71 32.07 -10.53 15.56
CA GLU A 71 31.43 -11.25 14.44
C GLU A 71 30.10 -11.91 14.85
N MET A 72 30.07 -12.53 16.04
CA MET A 72 28.83 -13.09 16.58
C MET A 72 27.84 -11.98 16.94
N ARG A 73 28.33 -10.87 17.50
CA ARG A 73 27.49 -9.70 17.81
C ARG A 73 26.83 -9.13 16.56
N GLU A 74 27.56 -8.97 15.46
CA GLU A 74 27.00 -8.49 14.19
C GLU A 74 25.91 -9.45 13.65
N THR A 75 26.11 -10.75 13.83
CA THR A 75 25.13 -11.78 13.43
C THR A 75 23.85 -11.70 14.26
N ILE A 76 23.98 -11.54 15.59
CA ILE A 76 22.85 -11.36 16.49
C ILE A 76 22.09 -10.06 16.16
N GLU A 77 22.80 -8.97 15.87
CA GLU A 77 22.16 -7.72 15.44
C GLU A 77 21.38 -7.88 14.13
N LYS A 78 21.90 -8.63 13.14
CA LYS A 78 21.17 -8.93 11.90
C LYS A 78 19.88 -9.71 12.20
N SER A 79 19.96 -10.72 13.07
CA SER A 79 18.80 -11.46 13.53
C SER A 79 17.80 -10.59 14.30
N ALA A 80 18.26 -9.67 15.14
CA ALA A 80 17.42 -8.74 15.90
C ALA A 80 16.65 -7.77 14.98
N ARG A 81 17.33 -7.19 13.97
CA ARG A 81 16.67 -6.37 12.95
C ARG A 81 15.61 -7.17 12.18
N HIS A 82 15.94 -8.43 11.84
CA HIS A 82 15.01 -9.31 11.14
C HIS A 82 13.79 -9.66 12.01
N LEU A 83 14.01 -10.03 13.28
CA LEU A 83 12.95 -10.31 14.25
C LEU A 83 12.04 -9.11 14.43
N TYR A 84 12.61 -7.92 14.68
CA TYR A 84 11.83 -6.70 14.85
C TYR A 84 10.96 -6.40 13.63
N GLY A 85 11.49 -6.61 12.43
CA GLY A 85 10.71 -6.47 11.19
C GLY A 85 9.53 -7.43 11.08
N LEU A 86 9.71 -8.71 11.45
CA LEU A 86 8.62 -9.70 11.43
C LEU A 86 7.55 -9.40 12.49
N VAL A 87 7.96 -8.98 13.69
CA VAL A 87 7.03 -8.57 14.73
C VAL A 87 6.29 -7.29 14.31
N HIS A 88 6.98 -6.35 13.68
CA HIS A 88 6.39 -5.11 13.17
C HIS A 88 5.24 -5.41 12.20
N ALA A 89 5.41 -6.36 11.27
CA ALA A 89 4.35 -6.75 10.33
C ALA A 89 3.07 -7.23 11.05
N ARG A 90 3.21 -7.94 12.17
CA ARG A 90 2.09 -8.40 12.99
C ARG A 90 1.51 -7.24 13.81
N TYR A 91 2.36 -6.40 14.39
CA TYR A 91 1.97 -5.31 15.27
C TYR A 91 1.15 -4.24 14.55
N ILE A 92 1.53 -3.83 13.34
CA ILE A 92 0.84 -2.75 12.60
C ILE A 92 -0.58 -3.09 12.15
N VAL A 93 -0.98 -4.37 12.26
CA VAL A 93 -2.36 -4.82 12.02
C VAL A 93 -3.23 -4.72 13.28
N THR A 94 -2.62 -4.61 14.46
CA THR A 94 -3.34 -4.41 15.72
C THR A 94 -3.90 -2.99 15.84
N THR A 95 -4.89 -2.77 16.71
CA THR A 95 -5.47 -1.45 16.95
C THR A 95 -4.44 -0.41 17.41
N ARG A 96 -3.48 -0.80 18.26
CA ARG A 96 -2.40 0.08 18.74
C ARG A 96 -1.41 0.42 17.64
N GLY A 97 -0.95 -0.59 16.89
CA GLY A 97 -0.02 -0.38 15.77
C GLY A 97 -0.63 0.45 14.65
N LEU A 98 -1.91 0.23 14.32
CA LEU A 98 -2.66 1.05 13.36
C LEU A 98 -2.71 2.52 13.77
N ALA A 99 -2.94 2.82 15.05
CA ALA A 99 -2.96 4.19 15.56
C ALA A 99 -1.60 4.89 15.38
N LYS A 100 -0.49 4.23 15.74
CA LYS A 100 0.86 4.77 15.54
C LYS A 100 1.18 5.00 14.06
N MET A 101 0.84 4.05 13.20
CA MET A 101 1.04 4.19 11.75
C MET A 101 0.16 5.28 11.14
N LEU A 102 -1.05 5.48 11.67
CA LEU A 102 -1.95 6.55 11.25
C LEU A 102 -1.36 7.93 11.54
N GLU A 103 -0.70 8.13 12.67
CA GLU A 103 -0.03 9.40 12.97
C GLU A 103 1.07 9.71 11.95
N LYS A 104 1.88 8.70 11.61
CA LYS A 104 2.91 8.81 10.55
C LYS A 104 2.31 9.08 9.18
N TYR A 105 1.17 8.45 8.87
CA TYR A 105 0.43 8.68 7.63
C TYR A 105 -0.07 10.13 7.51
N LYS A 106 -0.64 10.68 8.59
CA LYS A 106 -1.09 12.09 8.64
C LYS A 106 0.06 13.08 8.45
N LYS A 107 1.25 12.76 8.98
CA LYS A 107 2.49 13.55 8.79
C LYS A 107 3.12 13.36 7.40
N ALA A 108 2.65 12.38 6.63
CA ALA A 108 3.20 11.97 5.33
C ALA A 108 4.66 11.48 5.40
N ASP A 109 5.04 10.84 6.51
CA ASP A 109 6.40 10.29 6.74
C ASP A 109 6.78 9.25 5.68
N PHE A 110 5.80 8.49 5.20
CA PHE A 110 6.00 7.46 4.16
C PHE A 110 6.30 8.03 2.78
N GLY A 111 6.06 9.34 2.60
CA GLY A 111 6.17 10.04 1.34
C GLY A 111 4.82 10.31 0.68
N LYS A 112 4.90 10.88 -0.52
CA LYS A 112 3.75 11.38 -1.28
C LYS A 112 3.73 10.78 -2.68
N CYS A 113 2.52 10.54 -3.19
CA CYS A 113 2.28 9.94 -4.50
C CYS A 113 3.04 10.69 -5.61
N PRO A 114 3.79 9.99 -6.48
CA PRO A 114 4.50 10.63 -7.59
C PRO A 114 3.57 11.06 -8.72
N ARG A 115 2.35 10.51 -8.79
CA ARG A 115 1.36 10.90 -9.81
C ARG A 115 0.86 12.33 -9.57
N VAL A 116 1.05 13.20 -10.56
CA VAL A 116 0.67 14.62 -10.49
C VAL A 116 -0.81 14.83 -10.16
N MET A 117 -1.69 14.03 -10.76
CA MET A 117 -3.15 14.09 -10.54
C MET A 117 -3.58 13.64 -9.13
N CYS A 118 -2.68 13.08 -8.33
CA CYS A 118 -2.94 12.76 -6.93
C CYS A 118 -2.67 13.93 -5.98
N HIS A 119 -2.20 15.08 -6.48
CA HIS A 119 -1.85 16.29 -5.71
C HIS A 119 -1.04 15.98 -4.44
N SER A 120 0.00 15.15 -4.58
CA SER A 120 0.89 14.76 -3.48
C SER A 120 0.17 14.09 -2.29
N HIS A 121 -0.85 13.25 -2.57
CA HIS A 121 -1.52 12.44 -1.56
C HIS A 121 -0.51 11.56 -0.78
N PRO A 122 -0.62 11.46 0.56
CA PRO A 122 0.25 10.60 1.37
C PRO A 122 0.14 9.13 0.95
N LEU A 123 1.23 8.40 1.15
CA LEU A 123 1.33 6.98 0.81
C LEU A 123 1.36 6.12 2.07
N LEU A 124 1.13 4.82 1.91
CA LEU A 124 1.29 3.82 2.96
C LEU A 124 2.31 2.76 2.53
N PRO A 125 3.19 2.28 3.43
CA PRO A 125 4.08 1.18 3.13
C PRO A 125 3.30 -0.13 3.01
N MET A 126 3.76 -1.02 2.13
CA MET A 126 3.23 -2.38 1.98
C MET A 126 4.30 -3.32 1.43
N GLY A 127 4.15 -4.61 1.73
CA GLY A 127 4.89 -5.70 1.09
C GLY A 127 4.13 -6.27 -0.12
N LEU A 128 4.84 -6.66 -1.17
CA LEU A 128 4.25 -7.45 -2.27
C LEU A 128 4.15 -8.95 -1.94
N SER A 129 4.83 -9.38 -0.89
CA SER A 129 4.85 -10.75 -0.38
C SER A 129 5.08 -10.68 1.13
N ASP A 130 4.48 -11.60 1.87
CA ASP A 130 4.72 -11.80 3.30
C ASP A 130 5.94 -12.70 3.56
N VAL A 131 6.54 -13.27 2.50
CA VAL A 131 7.74 -14.09 2.62
C VAL A 131 8.98 -13.19 2.70
N PRO A 132 9.80 -13.31 3.76
CA PRO A 132 11.01 -12.50 3.93
C PRO A 132 12.01 -12.65 2.78
N SER A 133 12.81 -11.62 2.55
CA SER A 133 13.86 -11.51 1.53
C SER A 133 13.39 -11.68 0.09
N SER A 134 12.08 -11.65 -0.16
CA SER A 134 11.52 -11.83 -1.51
C SER A 134 11.54 -10.52 -2.31
N LYS A 135 10.90 -9.47 -1.78
CA LYS A 135 10.76 -8.18 -2.45
C LYS A 135 10.84 -7.04 -1.44
N PRO A 136 11.47 -5.91 -1.81
CA PRO A 136 11.53 -4.76 -0.92
C PRO A 136 10.17 -4.08 -0.78
N VAL A 137 10.07 -3.23 0.25
CA VAL A 137 8.87 -2.44 0.54
C VAL A 137 8.43 -1.59 -0.65
N LYS A 138 7.13 -1.49 -0.83
CA LYS A 138 6.46 -0.62 -1.80
C LYS A 138 5.52 0.35 -1.10
N LEU A 139 5.05 1.34 -1.84
CA LEU A 139 4.17 2.38 -1.32
C LEU A 139 2.83 2.35 -2.06
N TYR A 140 1.75 2.14 -1.32
CA TYR A 140 0.39 2.18 -1.82
C TYR A 140 -0.21 3.59 -1.74
N CYS A 141 -0.89 4.03 -2.79
CA CYS A 141 -1.63 5.29 -2.82
C CYS A 141 -3.14 5.04 -2.80
N ALA A 142 -3.82 5.47 -1.74
CA ALA A 142 -5.27 5.32 -1.65
C ALA A 142 -6.05 6.19 -2.64
N ARG A 143 -5.44 7.20 -3.26
CA ARG A 143 -6.12 8.08 -4.22
C ARG A 143 -6.16 7.54 -5.65
N CYS A 144 -5.08 6.90 -6.10
CA CYS A 144 -5.03 6.27 -7.43
C CYS A 144 -5.07 4.75 -7.41
N GLU A 145 -5.04 4.13 -6.23
CA GLU A 145 -5.11 2.67 -6.03
C GLU A 145 -3.99 1.94 -6.76
N ASP A 146 -2.79 2.53 -6.72
CA ASP A 146 -1.62 2.00 -7.41
C ASP A 146 -0.40 1.97 -6.48
N ILE A 147 0.56 1.13 -6.84
CA ILE A 147 1.73 0.79 -6.05
C ILE A 147 2.97 1.43 -6.65
N TYR A 148 3.78 2.07 -5.82
CA TYR A 148 4.95 2.82 -6.21
C TYR A 148 6.21 2.32 -5.51
N ASN A 149 7.36 2.54 -6.16
CA ASN A 149 8.66 2.36 -5.53
C ASN A 149 8.96 3.56 -4.61
N PRO A 150 9.60 3.34 -3.45
CA PRO A 150 10.15 4.42 -2.64
C PRO A 150 11.12 5.27 -3.46
N LYS A 151 11.06 6.60 -3.32
CA LYS A 151 11.91 7.53 -4.09
C LYS A 151 13.38 7.43 -3.70
N SER A 152 13.67 7.16 -2.43
CA SER A 152 15.02 7.09 -1.90
C SER A 152 15.51 5.65 -1.92
N SER A 153 16.72 5.42 -2.44
CA SER A 153 17.37 4.10 -2.46
C SER A 153 17.52 3.49 -1.06
N ARG A 154 17.71 4.34 -0.03
CA ARG A 154 17.76 3.91 1.38
C ARG A 154 16.55 3.06 1.81
N HIS A 155 15.36 3.38 1.32
CA HIS A 155 14.12 2.68 1.65
C HIS A 155 13.90 1.45 0.79
N ALA A 156 14.59 1.35 -0.35
CA ALA A 156 14.52 0.19 -1.24
C ALA A 156 15.28 -1.03 -0.68
N ALA A 157 16.10 -0.85 0.36
CA ALA A 157 16.77 -1.95 1.06
C ALA A 157 15.89 -2.61 2.14
N ILE A 158 14.78 -1.96 2.54
CA ILE A 158 13.88 -2.52 3.55
C ILE A 158 13.05 -3.64 2.93
N ASP A 159 12.95 -4.76 3.63
CA ASP A 159 12.10 -5.88 3.23
C ASP A 159 10.61 -5.49 3.31
N GLY A 160 9.86 -5.83 2.26
CA GLY A 160 8.43 -5.59 2.23
C GLY A 160 7.65 -6.48 3.20
N ALA A 161 8.19 -7.66 3.54
CA ALA A 161 7.56 -8.58 4.47
C ALA A 161 7.33 -7.97 5.86
N TYR A 162 8.15 -6.99 6.26
CA TYR A 162 8.05 -6.30 7.56
C TYR A 162 6.84 -5.36 7.67
N PHE A 163 6.15 -5.10 6.56
CA PHE A 163 4.89 -4.35 6.53
C PHE A 163 3.69 -5.24 6.14
N GLY A 164 3.98 -6.40 5.56
CA GLY A 164 2.97 -7.32 5.07
C GLY A 164 2.15 -6.82 3.87
N THR A 165 1.40 -7.74 3.27
CA THR A 165 0.53 -7.47 2.12
C THR A 165 -0.79 -6.82 2.52
N SER A 166 -1.25 -7.02 3.76
CA SER A 166 -2.60 -6.68 4.20
C SER A 166 -2.74 -5.31 4.87
N PHE A 167 -1.68 -4.77 5.46
CA PHE A 167 -1.72 -3.59 6.33
C PHE A 167 -2.43 -2.39 5.68
N HIS A 168 -2.08 -2.06 4.43
CA HIS A 168 -2.64 -0.92 3.71
C HIS A 168 -4.16 -1.02 3.48
N ASN A 169 -4.73 -2.23 3.43
CA ASN A 169 -6.17 -2.42 3.31
C ASN A 169 -6.87 -2.36 4.67
N ILE A 170 -6.27 -2.98 5.69
CA ILE A 170 -6.83 -3.05 7.05
C ILE A 170 -6.99 -1.65 7.65
N ILE A 171 -6.02 -0.76 7.44
CA ILE A 171 -6.11 0.62 7.95
C ILE A 171 -7.32 1.38 7.38
N PHE A 172 -7.68 1.17 6.12
CA PHE A 172 -8.88 1.80 5.52
C PHE A 172 -10.18 1.12 5.92
N GLN A 173 -10.14 -0.17 6.26
CA GLN A 173 -11.29 -0.87 6.84
C GLN A 173 -11.61 -0.35 8.25
N VAL A 174 -10.59 -0.09 9.07
CA VAL A 174 -10.74 0.45 10.43
C VAL A 174 -11.02 1.95 10.42
N TYR A 175 -10.44 2.70 9.47
CA TYR A 175 -10.64 4.14 9.32
C TYR A 175 -11.18 4.52 7.92
N PRO A 176 -12.46 4.22 7.60
CA PRO A 176 -13.03 4.50 6.28
C PRO A 176 -13.02 5.99 5.90
N ALA A 177 -13.09 6.89 6.90
CA ALA A 177 -13.06 8.33 6.69
C ALA A 177 -11.75 8.87 6.06
N LEU A 178 -10.69 8.05 6.05
CA LEU A 178 -9.40 8.41 5.44
C LEU A 178 -9.34 8.09 3.94
N ILE A 179 -10.32 7.35 3.40
CA ILE A 179 -10.35 7.01 1.99
C ILE A 179 -10.60 8.31 1.21
N PRO A 180 -9.63 8.76 0.38
CA PRO A 180 -9.81 9.99 -0.38
C PRO A 180 -10.89 9.79 -1.43
N ALA A 181 -11.64 10.85 -1.70
CA ALA A 181 -12.53 10.89 -2.85
C ALA A 181 -11.72 10.64 -4.14
N LYS A 182 -12.15 9.66 -4.91
CA LYS A 182 -11.45 9.27 -6.13
C LYS A 182 -11.68 10.35 -7.20
N SER A 183 -10.64 10.69 -7.95
CA SER A 183 -10.73 11.62 -9.08
C SER A 183 -10.66 10.86 -10.40
N ALA A 184 -11.54 11.21 -11.33
CA ALA A 184 -11.56 10.70 -12.69
C ALA A 184 -10.61 11.47 -13.62
N GLU A 185 -9.97 12.52 -13.12
CA GLU A 185 -9.10 13.38 -13.92
C GLU A 185 -7.85 12.63 -14.37
N ARG A 186 -7.50 12.84 -15.64
CA ARG A 186 -6.35 12.23 -16.29
C ARG A 186 -5.63 13.26 -17.13
N TYR A 187 -4.34 13.02 -17.34
CA TYR A 187 -3.56 13.81 -18.27
C TYR A 187 -4.13 13.67 -19.70
N VAL A 188 -4.39 14.81 -20.34
CA VAL A 188 -4.86 14.86 -21.73
C VAL A 188 -3.71 15.41 -22.59
N PRO A 189 -3.09 14.59 -23.46
CA PRO A 189 -2.00 15.04 -24.30
C PRO A 189 -2.49 16.09 -25.31
N ARG A 190 -1.81 17.24 -25.36
CA ARG A 190 -2.12 18.35 -26.25
C ARG A 190 -0.88 18.81 -27.01
N VAL A 191 -1.04 19.14 -28.28
CA VAL A 191 -0.01 19.72 -29.15
C VAL A 191 -0.56 21.06 -29.66
N TYR A 192 0.13 22.17 -29.35
CA TYR A 192 -0.35 23.54 -29.61
C TYR A 192 -1.77 23.83 -29.11
N GLY A 193 -2.18 23.19 -27.99
CA GLY A 193 -3.53 23.32 -27.42
C GLY A 193 -4.56 22.31 -27.96
N PHE A 194 -4.29 21.68 -29.11
CA PHE A 194 -5.17 20.68 -29.72
C PHE A 194 -4.94 19.30 -29.09
N LYS A 195 -6.04 18.58 -28.80
CA LYS A 195 -5.96 17.19 -28.32
C LYS A 195 -5.43 16.30 -29.46
N VAL A 196 -4.53 15.37 -29.15
CA VAL A 196 -4.00 14.42 -30.14
C VAL A 196 -5.11 13.46 -30.59
N HIS A 197 -5.37 13.35 -31.90
CA HIS A 197 -6.55 12.65 -32.46
C HIS A 197 -6.74 11.22 -31.92
N ALA A 198 -5.70 10.38 -31.97
CA ALA A 198 -5.79 8.99 -31.49
C ALA A 198 -6.02 8.90 -29.98
N ALA A 199 -5.29 9.69 -29.19
CA ALA A 199 -5.46 9.74 -27.74
C ALA A 199 -6.85 10.29 -27.35
N ALA A 200 -7.35 11.29 -28.08
CA ALA A 200 -8.67 11.87 -27.87
C ALA A 200 -9.78 10.86 -28.18
N ALA A 201 -9.66 10.08 -29.26
CA ALA A 201 -10.60 9.00 -29.58
C ALA A 201 -10.65 7.93 -28.49
N LEU A 202 -9.48 7.45 -28.02
CA LEU A 202 -9.40 6.49 -26.91
C LEU A 202 -9.98 7.07 -25.61
N VAL A 203 -9.68 8.32 -25.30
CA VAL A 203 -10.20 9.04 -24.13
C VAL A 203 -11.74 9.07 -24.18
N ARG A 204 -12.34 9.47 -25.31
CA ARG A 204 -13.80 9.47 -25.47
C ARG A 204 -14.40 8.07 -25.26
N TRP A 205 -13.85 7.04 -25.90
CA TRP A 205 -14.33 5.66 -25.72
C TRP A 205 -14.25 5.18 -24.26
N GLN A 206 -13.13 5.46 -23.57
CA GLN A 206 -12.95 5.10 -22.16
C GLN A 206 -13.92 5.84 -21.24
N ASN A 207 -14.23 7.11 -21.53
CA ASN A 207 -15.24 7.88 -20.78
C ASN A 207 -16.63 7.27 -20.98
N ASN A 208 -17.05 7.01 -22.23
CA ASN A 208 -18.35 6.41 -22.52
C ASN A 208 -18.54 5.05 -21.80
N LYS A 209 -17.51 4.19 -21.80
CA LYS A 209 -17.54 2.91 -21.07
C LYS A 209 -17.64 3.09 -19.55
N ARG A 210 -16.97 4.11 -19.01
CA ARG A 210 -17.07 4.46 -17.58
C ARG A 210 -18.47 4.94 -17.23
N ASP A 211 -19.07 5.79 -18.05
CA ASP A 211 -20.38 6.37 -17.78
C ASP A 211 -21.49 5.31 -17.87
N ASP A 212 -21.40 4.39 -18.83
CA ASP A 212 -22.25 3.20 -18.89
C ASP A 212 -22.14 2.33 -17.62
N MET A 213 -20.90 2.06 -17.17
CA MET A 213 -20.68 1.32 -15.92
C MET A 213 -21.22 2.06 -14.70
N ARG A 214 -21.08 3.39 -14.64
CA ARG A 214 -21.64 4.23 -13.57
C ARG A 214 -23.17 4.17 -13.55
N ARG A 215 -23.83 4.25 -14.71
CA ARG A 215 -25.29 4.09 -14.82
C ARG A 215 -25.72 2.71 -14.32
N ARG A 216 -24.99 1.66 -14.70
CA ARG A 216 -25.25 0.29 -14.23
C ARG A 216 -25.11 0.16 -12.71
N LEU A 217 -24.05 0.71 -12.12
CA LEU A 217 -23.84 0.70 -10.66
C LEU A 217 -24.94 1.47 -9.91
N ARG A 218 -25.33 2.65 -10.42
CA ARG A 218 -26.46 3.43 -9.86
C ARG A 218 -27.77 2.64 -9.89
N LYS A 219 -28.05 1.91 -10.98
CA LYS A 219 -29.23 1.05 -11.10
C LYS A 219 -29.23 -0.11 -10.09
N MET A 220 -28.06 -0.56 -9.65
CA MET A 220 -27.90 -1.59 -8.62
C MET A 220 -27.75 -1.01 -7.21
N GLU A 221 -27.98 0.30 -7.03
CA GLU A 221 -27.82 1.02 -5.75
C GLU A 221 -26.42 0.91 -5.12
N VAL A 222 -25.39 0.70 -5.96
CA VAL A 222 -23.99 0.64 -5.52
C VAL A 222 -23.35 2.01 -5.71
N GLU A 223 -23.00 2.67 -4.61
CA GLU A 223 -22.27 3.93 -4.64
C GLU A 223 -20.80 3.73 -5.05
N SER A 224 -20.36 4.43 -6.10
CA SER A 224 -19.00 4.28 -6.62
C SER A 224 -17.92 5.05 -5.86
N GLY A 225 -18.30 6.04 -5.03
CA GLY A 225 -17.35 6.85 -4.24
C GLY A 225 -16.42 7.79 -5.04
N PHE A 226 -16.60 7.90 -6.37
CA PHE A 226 -15.89 8.87 -7.21
C PHE A 226 -16.58 10.23 -7.15
N LYS A 227 -15.80 11.32 -7.11
CA LYS A 227 -16.37 12.65 -7.37
C LYS A 227 -16.86 12.68 -8.82
N ASP A 228 -18.14 13.01 -8.99
CA ASP A 228 -18.65 13.42 -10.29
C ASP A 228 -17.95 14.74 -10.64
N GLY A 229 -17.19 14.75 -11.74
CA GLY A 229 -16.66 16.02 -12.26
C GLY A 229 -17.83 16.84 -12.78
N GLU A 230 -17.74 18.16 -12.71
CA GLU A 230 -18.78 19.07 -13.25
C GLU A 230 -19.11 18.76 -14.73
N ASP A 231 -18.16 18.16 -15.47
CA ASP A 231 -18.34 17.71 -16.86
C ASP A 231 -19.19 16.43 -17.05
N SER A 232 -19.75 15.84 -15.98
CA SER A 232 -20.50 14.56 -16.07
C SER A 232 -21.98 14.72 -16.47
N ILE A 233 -22.48 15.94 -16.55
CA ILE A 233 -23.90 16.26 -16.78
C ILE A 233 -24.12 16.99 -18.12
N GLU A 234 -23.07 17.30 -18.88
CA GLU A 234 -23.19 17.90 -20.21
C GLU A 234 -22.71 16.91 -21.27
N GLY A 235 -23.56 15.93 -21.55
CA GLY A 235 -23.40 14.99 -22.66
C GLY A 235 -24.74 14.81 -23.36
N ASP A 236 -25.03 15.74 -24.26
CA ASP A 236 -25.98 15.71 -25.40
C ASP A 236 -27.29 14.92 -25.20
N ASP A 237 -28.36 15.66 -24.91
CA ASP A 237 -29.76 15.29 -25.21
C ASP A 237 -30.15 15.62 -26.67
N ASP A 238 -29.19 15.79 -27.59
CA ASP A 238 -29.45 16.08 -29.00
C ASP A 238 -28.60 15.15 -29.89
N ASP A 239 -29.11 13.95 -30.18
CA ASP A 239 -28.85 13.24 -31.45
C ASP A 239 -29.82 12.04 -31.62
N ASP A 240 -31.08 12.18 -31.16
CA ASP A 240 -32.19 11.37 -31.68
C ASP A 240 -32.70 12.04 -32.97
N LEU A 241 -31.92 11.96 -34.05
CA LEU A 241 -32.41 12.18 -35.40
C LEU A 241 -32.54 10.81 -36.09
N ASP A 242 -33.80 10.41 -36.24
CA ASP A 242 -34.27 9.34 -37.10
C ASP A 242 -33.64 9.42 -38.49
N GLU A 243 -32.82 8.44 -38.87
CA GLU A 243 -32.57 8.09 -40.27
C GLU A 243 -32.82 6.58 -40.46
N ASP A 244 -34.10 6.25 -40.59
CA ASP A 244 -34.56 5.07 -41.30
C ASP A 244 -34.36 5.31 -42.80
N GLU A 245 -33.25 4.85 -43.37
CA GLU A 245 -33.20 4.44 -44.78
C GLU A 245 -32.35 3.17 -44.94
N GLY A 246 -33.03 2.08 -45.24
CA GLY A 246 -32.43 0.77 -45.44
C GLY A 246 -31.50 0.70 -46.66
N LEU A 247 -30.31 0.15 -46.46
CA LEU A 247 -29.53 -0.49 -47.51
C LEU A 247 -28.97 -1.82 -47.00
N ALA A 248 -29.67 -2.89 -47.36
CA ALA A 248 -29.19 -4.26 -47.22
C ALA A 248 -28.02 -4.50 -48.17
N LEU A 249 -26.85 -4.92 -47.67
CA LEU A 249 -25.84 -5.64 -48.45
C LEU A 249 -24.88 -6.42 -47.54
N GLY A 250 -24.98 -7.75 -47.64
CA GLY A 250 -23.81 -8.66 -47.62
C GLY A 250 -23.35 -9.21 -46.27
N GLU A 251 -23.79 -10.42 -45.96
CA GLU A 251 -23.16 -11.31 -44.97
C GLU A 251 -21.66 -11.48 -45.24
N TYR A 252 -20.82 -11.19 -44.25
CA TYR A 252 -19.47 -11.75 -44.17
C TYR A 252 -19.42 -12.73 -43.00
N SER A 253 -19.27 -14.00 -43.35
CA SER A 253 -19.16 -15.14 -42.47
C SER A 253 -17.85 -15.11 -41.67
N VAL A 254 -17.95 -15.36 -40.36
CA VAL A 254 -16.81 -15.56 -39.48
C VAL A 254 -16.33 -17.00 -39.64
N ALA A 255 -15.16 -17.18 -40.26
CA ALA A 255 -14.51 -18.48 -40.35
C ALA A 255 -14.00 -18.93 -38.96
N GLN A 256 -14.44 -20.10 -38.51
CA GLN A 256 -13.89 -20.81 -37.35
C GLN A 256 -12.55 -21.47 -37.71
N PRO A 257 -11.56 -21.53 -36.80
CA PRO A 257 -10.35 -22.32 -37.03
C PRO A 257 -10.65 -23.82 -36.81
N ALA A 258 -10.46 -24.62 -37.85
CA ALA A 258 -10.53 -26.08 -37.80
C ALA A 258 -9.30 -26.65 -37.07
N GLY A 259 -9.55 -27.51 -36.08
CA GLY A 259 -8.52 -28.33 -35.45
C GLY A 259 -8.13 -29.50 -36.34
N GLU A 260 -6.83 -29.65 -36.60
CA GLU A 260 -6.28 -30.83 -37.23
C GLU A 260 -5.94 -31.88 -36.16
N ALA A 261 -6.77 -32.92 -36.09
CA ALA A 261 -6.40 -34.21 -35.51
C ALA A 261 -5.90 -35.11 -36.65
N GLY A 262 -4.58 -35.26 -36.76
CA GLY A 262 -3.94 -36.19 -37.68
C GLY A 262 -3.56 -37.49 -36.97
N THR A 263 -4.39 -38.53 -37.13
CA THR A 263 -4.01 -39.93 -36.90
C THR A 263 -3.27 -40.43 -38.14
N ILE A 264 -2.06 -40.96 -37.97
CA ILE A 264 -1.42 -41.84 -38.95
C ILE A 264 -1.08 -43.15 -38.24
N ALA A 265 -1.33 -44.23 -38.98
CA ALA A 265 -1.21 -45.64 -38.64
C ALA A 265 0.10 -46.09 -38.00
#